data_AF-A0A3M8X7D8-F1
#
_entry.id   AF-A0A3M8X7D8-F1
#
_cell.length_a   1.000
_cell.length_b   1.000
_cell.length_c   1.000
_cell.angle_alpha   90.00
_cell.angle_beta   90.00
_cell.angle_gamma   90.00
#
_symmetry.space_group_name_H-M   'P 1'
#
loop_
_entity.id
_entity.type
_entity.pdbx_description
1 polymer ?
#
loop_
_entity_poly.entity_id
_entity_poly.type
_entity_poly.pdbx_seq_one_letter_code
_entity_poly.pdbx_strand_id
1 'polypeptide(L)'
;MTAVEANSLPEGEHLFGSDTEHDRRVRARLTELARERNSTLEEFLEQLNAALAAGKALPLPPAEEADFMSRDVCAPGERPAIIYTRPADDVWGVVSAERPDSSIASDAKPAPCAGTERCPWRRDAATGTFPAEAFRLSARTSYPGSDRHFVCHSSTPGAPSICAGWMLRGAAGNAEAQELLRAGRLHMPVLPEGVELYDDYAQMAIANGVDPADPALAPLHGSAEQDEFVSLIEICASQELPEPQAP
;
A
#
# COMPACT_ATOMS: atom_id res chain seq x y z
N MET A 1 -50.06 34.69 -26.07
CA MET A 1 -50.09 33.23 -26.01
C MET A 1 -48.82 32.71 -26.66
N THR A 2 -47.75 32.63 -25.88
CA THR A 2 -46.43 32.14 -26.31
C THR A 2 -46.18 30.85 -25.54
N ALA A 3 -46.00 29.75 -26.27
CA ALA A 3 -45.73 28.44 -25.71
C ALA A 3 -44.33 28.43 -25.09
N VAL A 4 -44.24 27.93 -23.85
CA VAL A 4 -42.98 27.67 -23.16
C VAL A 4 -42.50 26.29 -23.63
N GLU A 5 -41.42 26.26 -24.41
CA GLU A 5 -40.74 25.02 -24.78
C GLU A 5 -40.08 24.42 -23.54
N ALA A 6 -40.46 23.17 -23.23
CA ALA A 6 -39.88 22.39 -22.16
C ALA A 6 -38.43 22.03 -22.55
N ASN A 7 -37.50 22.59 -21.80
CA ASN A 7 -36.08 22.34 -21.92
C ASN A 7 -35.79 20.93 -21.37
N SER A 8 -35.68 19.94 -22.26
CA SER A 8 -35.23 18.60 -21.90
C SER A 8 -33.78 18.68 -21.41
N LEU A 9 -33.57 18.39 -20.13
CA LEU A 9 -32.23 18.21 -19.59
C LEU A 9 -31.55 17.03 -20.29
N PRO A 10 -30.25 17.12 -20.64
CA PRO A 10 -29.53 15.99 -21.21
C PRO A 10 -29.52 14.84 -20.21
N GLU A 11 -29.83 13.64 -20.68
CA GLU A 11 -29.66 12.40 -19.94
C GLU A 11 -28.21 12.39 -19.42
N GLY A 12 -28.09 12.44 -18.09
CA GLY A 12 -26.80 12.36 -17.44
C GLY A 12 -26.16 11.04 -17.80
N GLU A 13 -25.12 11.09 -18.62
CA GLU A 13 -24.11 10.03 -18.68
C GLU A 13 -23.76 9.68 -17.23
N HIS A 14 -24.11 8.47 -16.83
CA HIS A 14 -23.76 7.93 -15.52
C HIS A 14 -22.24 7.90 -15.40
N LEU A 15 -21.69 8.95 -14.78
CA LEU A 15 -20.28 9.14 -14.41
C LEU A 15 -19.81 8.19 -13.28
N PHE A 16 -20.38 6.98 -13.21
CA PHE A 16 -19.86 5.87 -12.41
C PHE A 16 -19.32 4.85 -13.41
N GLY A 17 -18.04 5.04 -13.74
CA GLY A 17 -17.29 4.33 -14.75
C GLY A 17 -17.20 2.82 -14.51
N SER A 18 -16.86 2.11 -15.59
CA SER A 18 -16.62 0.68 -15.72
C SER A 18 -16.35 -0.12 -14.44
N ASP A 19 -17.09 -1.24 -14.28
CA ASP A 19 -16.88 -2.33 -13.32
C ASP A 19 -15.38 -2.57 -13.05
N THR A 20 -14.91 -2.14 -11.88
CA THR A 20 -13.50 -2.24 -11.51
C THR A 20 -13.12 -3.70 -11.25
N GLU A 21 -11.83 -4.05 -11.24
CA GLU A 21 -11.42 -5.42 -10.87
C GLU A 21 -11.83 -5.77 -9.43
N HIS A 22 -11.84 -4.78 -8.54
CA HIS A 22 -12.37 -4.94 -7.19
C HIS A 22 -13.87 -5.29 -7.25
N ASP A 23 -14.65 -4.56 -8.04
CA ASP A 23 -16.08 -4.84 -8.23
C ASP A 23 -16.31 -6.22 -8.84
N ARG A 24 -15.47 -6.63 -9.80
CA ARG A 24 -15.50 -8.00 -10.36
C ARG A 24 -15.23 -9.05 -9.29
N ARG A 25 -14.24 -8.86 -8.40
CA ARG A 25 -13.96 -9.79 -7.28
C ARG A 25 -15.11 -9.83 -6.28
N VAL A 26 -15.64 -8.67 -5.90
CA VAL A 26 -16.77 -8.57 -4.98
C VAL A 26 -17.98 -9.27 -5.58
N ARG A 27 -18.31 -9.01 -6.85
CA ARG A 27 -19.42 -9.65 -7.58
C ARG A 27 -19.22 -11.16 -7.71
N ALA A 28 -18.02 -11.62 -8.03
CA ALA A 28 -17.69 -13.04 -8.09
C ALA A 28 -17.90 -13.73 -6.73
N ARG A 29 -17.40 -13.12 -5.63
CA ARG A 29 -17.58 -13.67 -4.29
C ARG A 29 -19.05 -13.65 -3.84
N LEU A 30 -19.79 -12.59 -4.14
CA LEU A 30 -21.22 -12.52 -3.85
C LEU A 30 -22.00 -13.58 -4.64
N THR A 31 -21.61 -13.85 -5.89
CA THR A 31 -22.21 -14.90 -6.73
C THR A 31 -21.96 -16.30 -6.14
N GLU A 32 -20.74 -16.55 -5.66
CA GLU A 32 -20.40 -17.80 -4.98
C GLU A 32 -21.23 -18.02 -3.71
N LEU A 33 -21.31 -17.00 -2.84
CA LEU A 33 -22.11 -17.03 -1.61
C LEU A 33 -23.61 -17.21 -1.89
N ALA A 34 -24.12 -16.58 -2.96
CA ALA A 34 -25.50 -16.78 -3.40
C ALA A 34 -25.76 -18.24 -3.80
N ARG A 35 -24.82 -18.84 -4.55
CA ARG A 35 -24.88 -20.24 -4.98
C ARG A 35 -24.82 -21.22 -3.81
N GLU A 36 -23.96 -20.99 -2.81
CA GLU A 36 -23.89 -21.80 -1.58
C GLU A 36 -25.25 -21.85 -0.85
N ARG A 37 -26.08 -20.83 -1.03
CA ARG A 37 -27.43 -20.71 -0.45
C ARG A 37 -28.56 -21.15 -1.35
N ASN A 38 -28.24 -21.70 -2.53
CA ASN A 38 -29.23 -22.01 -3.56
C ASN A 38 -30.09 -20.79 -3.93
N SER A 39 -29.47 -19.60 -3.99
CA SER A 39 -30.10 -18.33 -4.38
C SER A 39 -29.37 -17.72 -5.57
N THR A 40 -30.06 -16.85 -6.31
CA THR A 40 -29.43 -16.00 -7.32
C THR A 40 -28.70 -14.82 -6.68
N LEU A 41 -27.78 -14.19 -7.42
CA LEU A 41 -27.07 -13.00 -6.93
C LEU A 41 -28.03 -11.87 -6.56
N GLU A 42 -29.07 -11.63 -7.36
CA GLU A 42 -30.07 -10.58 -7.11
C GLU A 42 -30.88 -10.86 -5.84
N GLU A 43 -31.41 -12.07 -5.67
CA GLU A 43 -32.13 -12.45 -4.45
C GLU A 43 -31.25 -12.33 -3.20
N PHE A 44 -29.98 -12.70 -3.33
CA PHE A 44 -29.02 -12.58 -2.22
C PHE A 44 -28.75 -11.12 -1.86
N LEU A 45 -28.55 -10.25 -2.86
CA LEU A 45 -28.39 -8.81 -2.65
C LEU A 45 -29.63 -8.17 -2.02
N GLU A 46 -30.82 -8.55 -2.45
CA GLU A 46 -32.08 -8.10 -1.83
C GLU A 46 -32.18 -8.51 -0.35
N GLN A 47 -31.80 -9.75 -0.03
CA GLN A 47 -31.76 -10.23 1.36
C GLN A 47 -30.76 -9.45 2.21
N LEU A 48 -29.56 -9.17 1.69
CA LEU A 48 -28.56 -8.35 2.39
C LEU A 48 -29.08 -6.94 2.64
N ASN A 49 -29.67 -6.31 1.62
CA ASN A 49 -30.26 -4.97 1.74
C ASN A 49 -31.42 -4.93 2.74
N ALA A 50 -32.30 -5.93 2.74
CA ALA A 50 -33.39 -6.04 3.69
C ALA A 50 -32.89 -6.26 5.14
N ALA A 51 -31.84 -7.06 5.32
CA ALA A 51 -31.21 -7.27 6.63
C ALA A 51 -30.60 -5.97 7.17
N LEU A 52 -29.86 -5.23 6.33
CA LEU A 52 -29.29 -3.92 6.67
C LEU A 52 -30.36 -2.90 7.04
N ALA A 53 -31.42 -2.79 6.23
CA ALA A 53 -32.54 -1.87 6.50
C ALA A 53 -33.27 -2.20 7.81
N ALA A 54 -33.32 -3.48 8.19
CA ALA A 54 -33.92 -3.93 9.44
C ALA A 54 -32.95 -3.86 10.64
N GLY A 55 -31.72 -3.39 10.46
CA GLY A 55 -30.67 -3.39 11.50
C GLY A 55 -30.30 -4.80 11.98
N LYS A 56 -30.57 -5.83 11.18
CA LYS A 56 -30.25 -7.22 11.50
C LYS A 56 -28.81 -7.50 11.10
N ALA A 57 -28.14 -8.36 11.89
CA ALA A 57 -26.86 -8.90 11.50
C ALA A 57 -27.01 -9.59 10.13
N LEU A 58 -26.05 -9.34 9.24
CA LEU A 58 -26.03 -9.98 7.93
C LEU A 58 -26.01 -11.50 8.12
N PRO A 59 -26.81 -12.26 7.35
CA PRO A 59 -26.68 -13.70 7.30
C PRO A 59 -25.40 -13.99 6.53
N LEU A 60 -24.24 -13.89 7.17
CA LEU A 60 -23.01 -14.50 6.67
C LEU A 60 -22.97 -15.92 7.22
N PRO A 61 -22.50 -16.92 6.45
CA PRO A 61 -22.33 -18.26 7.01
C PRO A 61 -21.46 -18.14 8.27
N PRO A 62 -21.74 -18.94 9.33
CA PRO A 62 -20.84 -19.00 10.47
C PRO A 62 -19.44 -19.30 9.94
N ALA A 63 -18.43 -18.60 10.47
CA ALA A 63 -17.07 -18.54 9.93
C ALA A 63 -16.28 -19.86 10.03
N GLU A 64 -16.94 -21.02 9.96
CA GLU A 64 -16.38 -22.34 10.22
C GLU A 64 -15.54 -22.90 9.05
N GLU A 65 -15.48 -22.24 7.88
CA GLU A 65 -14.63 -22.66 6.74
C GLU A 65 -13.59 -21.61 6.29
N ALA A 66 -13.32 -20.58 7.10
CA ALA A 66 -12.21 -19.65 6.85
C ALA A 66 -10.84 -20.17 7.37
N ASP A 67 -10.73 -21.47 7.64
CA ASP A 67 -9.57 -22.09 8.32
C ASP A 67 -8.30 -22.12 7.44
N PHE A 68 -8.40 -21.87 6.13
CA PHE A 68 -7.23 -21.86 5.24
C PHE A 68 -6.52 -20.51 5.09
N MET A 69 -7.07 -19.41 5.62
CA MET A 69 -6.41 -18.09 5.64
C MET A 69 -6.34 -17.45 7.03
N SER A 70 -6.81 -18.14 8.06
CA SER A 70 -6.94 -17.61 9.43
C SER A 70 -5.92 -18.19 10.41
N ARG A 71 -4.67 -18.39 9.99
CA ARG A 71 -3.57 -18.47 10.97
C ARG A 71 -3.21 -17.05 11.40
N ASP A 72 -3.56 -16.79 12.65
CA ASP A 72 -3.31 -15.58 13.45
C ASP A 72 -4.10 -14.33 13.04
N VAL A 73 -5.44 -14.40 13.09
CA VAL A 73 -6.20 -13.21 13.47
C VAL A 73 -5.89 -13.00 14.95
N CYS A 74 -5.05 -12.01 15.26
CA CYS A 74 -4.80 -11.56 16.62
C CYS A 74 -6.12 -11.48 17.39
N ALA A 75 -6.10 -11.88 18.67
CA ALA A 75 -7.20 -11.66 19.61
C ALA A 75 -7.77 -10.23 19.45
N PRO A 76 -9.06 -9.99 19.74
CA PRO A 76 -9.72 -8.70 19.51
C PRO A 76 -9.12 -7.60 20.40
N GLY A 77 -7.95 -7.09 20.01
CA GLY A 77 -7.46 -5.78 20.38
C GLY A 77 -8.27 -4.72 19.64
N GLU A 78 -8.14 -3.47 20.08
CA GLU A 78 -8.81 -2.35 19.42
C GLU A 78 -8.42 -2.33 17.93
N ARG A 79 -9.45 -2.26 17.08
CA ARG A 79 -9.27 -2.13 15.64
C ARG A 79 -8.47 -0.84 15.39
N PRO A 80 -7.50 -0.86 14.47
CA PRO A 80 -6.82 0.38 14.07
C PRO A 80 -7.86 1.41 13.64
N ALA A 81 -7.72 2.63 14.14
CA ALA A 81 -8.57 3.74 13.74
C ALA A 81 -8.05 4.24 12.40
N ILE A 82 -8.88 4.14 11.36
CA ILE A 82 -8.58 4.79 10.08
C ILE A 82 -8.69 6.30 10.29
N ILE A 83 -7.56 6.99 10.21
CA ILE A 83 -7.50 8.44 10.40
C ILE A 83 -7.91 9.13 9.11
N TYR A 84 -7.41 8.61 7.98
CA TYR A 84 -7.56 9.26 6.70
C TYR A 84 -7.41 8.29 5.54
N THR A 85 -8.25 8.45 4.52
CA THR A 85 -8.14 7.75 3.24
C THR A 85 -7.93 8.76 2.13
N ARG A 86 -6.92 8.53 1.31
CA ARG A 86 -6.62 9.34 0.12
C ARG A 86 -6.90 8.51 -1.12
N PRO A 87 -7.92 8.84 -1.93
CA PRO A 87 -8.09 8.17 -3.21
C PRO A 87 -6.89 8.49 -4.11
N ALA A 88 -6.37 7.49 -4.80
CA ALA A 88 -5.35 7.63 -5.82
C ALA A 88 -5.99 7.58 -7.22
N ASP A 89 -7.00 6.72 -7.39
CA ASP A 89 -7.94 6.71 -8.51
C ASP A 89 -9.31 6.16 -8.02
N ASP A 90 -10.14 5.65 -8.94
CA ASP A 90 -11.45 5.05 -8.66
C ASP A 90 -11.37 3.65 -8.02
N VAL A 91 -10.22 2.99 -8.10
CA VAL A 91 -9.98 1.62 -7.59
C VAL A 91 -9.09 1.62 -6.34
N TRP A 92 -8.08 2.48 -6.34
CA TRP A 92 -6.94 2.47 -5.44
C TRP A 92 -6.92 3.70 -4.55
N GLY A 93 -6.44 3.52 -3.32
CA GLY A 93 -6.22 4.59 -2.38
C GLY A 93 -5.20 4.22 -1.31
N VAL A 94 -4.72 5.24 -0.61
CA VAL A 94 -3.80 5.11 0.52
C VAL A 94 -4.57 5.34 1.81
N VAL A 95 -4.58 4.35 2.68
CA VAL A 95 -5.21 4.42 4.01
C VAL A 95 -4.14 4.68 5.06
N SER A 96 -4.30 5.77 5.81
CA SER A 96 -3.53 6.05 7.02
C SER A 96 -4.35 5.61 8.23
N ALA A 97 -3.76 4.76 9.06
CA ALA A 97 -4.38 4.27 10.28
C ALA A 97 -3.48 4.54 11.48
N GLU A 98 -4.09 4.92 12.60
CA GLU A 98 -3.45 5.06 13.90
C GLU A 98 -3.87 3.88 14.76
N ARG A 99 -2.95 3.37 15.59
CA ARG A 99 -3.31 2.52 16.72
C ARG A 99 -3.09 3.31 18.00
N PRO A 100 -4.09 3.38 18.90
CA PRO A 100 -3.99 4.12 20.15
C PRO A 100 -3.01 3.49 21.15
N ASP A 101 -2.70 2.19 20.99
CA ASP A 101 -1.60 1.56 21.69
C ASP A 101 -0.38 1.38 20.76
N SER A 102 0.79 1.68 21.30
CA SER A 102 2.07 1.39 20.65
C SER A 102 2.40 -0.11 20.73
N SER A 103 1.45 -1.02 21.02
CA SER A 103 1.61 -2.48 20.90
C SER A 103 1.29 -2.93 19.47
N ILE A 104 1.86 -2.18 18.53
CA ILE A 104 1.95 -2.54 17.12
C ILE A 104 2.79 -3.82 17.03
N ALA A 105 2.11 -4.96 16.99
CA ALA A 105 2.49 -6.05 16.11
C ALA A 105 1.44 -6.10 15.00
N SER A 106 1.41 -5.07 14.14
CA SER A 106 1.05 -5.38 12.76
C SER A 106 2.31 -6.01 12.18
N ASP A 107 2.43 -7.33 12.34
CA ASP A 107 3.54 -8.07 11.76
C ASP A 107 3.66 -7.66 10.28
N ALA A 108 4.90 -7.43 9.85
CA ALA A 108 5.16 -7.34 8.43
C ALA A 108 4.69 -8.63 7.77
N LYS A 109 4.19 -8.54 6.54
CA LYS A 109 3.96 -9.75 5.75
C LYS A 109 5.26 -10.56 5.72
N PRO A 110 5.20 -11.89 5.85
CA PRO A 110 6.40 -12.72 5.94
C PRO A 110 7.24 -12.72 4.65
N ALA A 111 6.62 -12.38 3.52
CA ALA A 111 7.26 -12.25 2.21
C ALA A 111 6.48 -11.27 1.31
N PRO A 112 7.10 -10.71 0.25
CA PRO A 112 6.39 -9.95 -0.77
C PRO A 112 5.25 -10.76 -1.40
N CYS A 113 4.08 -10.14 -1.53
CA CYS A 113 2.88 -10.83 -2.02
C CYS A 113 3.10 -11.47 -3.40
N ALA A 114 2.67 -12.72 -3.52
CA ALA A 114 2.71 -13.51 -4.76
C ALA A 114 1.33 -13.78 -5.37
N GLY A 115 0.28 -13.18 -4.81
CA GLY A 115 -1.09 -13.32 -5.32
C GLY A 115 -1.29 -12.71 -6.72
N THR A 116 -2.54 -12.70 -7.17
CA THR A 116 -2.94 -12.20 -8.50
C THR A 116 -2.40 -10.80 -8.78
N GLU A 117 -2.50 -9.91 -7.79
CA GLU A 117 -1.83 -8.61 -7.79
C GLU A 117 -0.50 -8.77 -7.06
N ARG A 118 0.58 -8.89 -7.85
CA ARG A 118 1.94 -8.98 -7.31
C ARG A 118 2.30 -7.72 -6.54
N CYS A 119 3.16 -7.88 -5.53
CA CYS A 119 3.69 -6.75 -4.78
C CYS A 119 4.38 -5.74 -5.70
N PRO A 120 4.07 -4.42 -5.61
CA PRO A 120 4.68 -3.41 -6.49
C PRO A 120 6.19 -3.29 -6.31
N TRP A 121 6.73 -3.78 -5.19
CA TRP A 121 8.18 -3.84 -4.95
C TRP A 121 8.90 -4.88 -5.81
N ARG A 122 8.18 -5.86 -6.39
CA ARG A 122 8.80 -6.90 -7.21
C ARG A 122 9.03 -6.41 -8.64
N ARG A 123 10.19 -6.72 -9.22
CA ARG A 123 10.52 -6.36 -10.61
C ARG A 123 9.71 -7.16 -11.64
N ASP A 124 9.14 -8.30 -11.26
CA ASP A 124 8.27 -9.14 -12.10
C ASP A 124 6.76 -8.80 -11.95
N ALA A 125 6.43 -7.76 -11.18
CA ALA A 125 5.08 -7.22 -11.14
C ALA A 125 4.84 -6.35 -12.39
N ALA A 126 3.63 -6.42 -12.95
CA ALA A 126 3.25 -5.55 -14.05
C ALA A 126 3.19 -4.09 -13.56
N THR A 127 3.97 -3.22 -14.19
CA THR A 127 3.96 -1.79 -13.89
C THR A 127 2.62 -1.16 -14.32
N GLY A 128 2.21 -0.10 -13.62
CA GLY A 128 0.93 0.58 -13.88
C GLY A 128 -0.32 -0.13 -13.33
N THR A 129 -0.16 -1.29 -12.67
CA THR A 129 -1.26 -1.94 -11.92
C THR A 129 -1.80 -1.02 -10.82
N PHE A 130 -0.89 -0.26 -10.19
CA PHE A 130 -1.21 0.77 -9.20
C PHE A 130 -0.94 2.13 -9.82
N PRO A 131 -1.80 3.15 -9.58
CA PRO A 131 -1.62 4.48 -10.16
C PRO A 131 -0.41 5.18 -9.55
N ALA A 132 0.26 6.01 -10.34
CA ALA A 132 1.40 6.84 -9.89
C ALA A 132 1.06 7.66 -8.61
N GLU A 133 -0.18 8.12 -8.49
CA GLU A 133 -0.63 8.90 -7.32
C GLU A 133 -0.55 8.09 -6.01
N ALA A 134 -0.82 6.78 -6.03
CA ALA A 134 -0.68 5.95 -4.84
C ALA A 134 0.76 5.95 -4.31
N PHE A 135 1.74 5.97 -5.22
CA PHE A 135 3.16 6.07 -4.87
C PHE A 135 3.52 7.47 -4.36
N ARG A 136 3.05 8.55 -5.00
CA ARG A 136 3.27 9.92 -4.47
C ARG A 136 2.77 10.08 -3.05
N LEU A 137 1.55 9.60 -2.80
CA LEU A 137 0.90 9.67 -1.49
C LEU A 137 1.64 8.84 -0.42
N SER A 138 2.25 7.72 -0.83
CA SER A 138 2.95 6.80 0.06
C SER A 138 4.43 7.13 0.26
N ALA A 139 5.04 7.99 -0.56
CA ALA A 139 6.48 8.29 -0.51
C ALA A 139 6.98 8.67 0.91
N ARG A 140 6.14 9.35 1.69
CA ARG A 140 6.44 9.77 3.07
C ARG A 140 6.77 8.62 4.02
N THR A 141 6.35 7.39 3.74
CA THR A 141 6.71 6.23 4.57
C THR A 141 8.19 5.87 4.47
N SER A 142 8.83 6.26 3.37
CA SER A 142 10.25 5.97 3.10
C SER A 142 11.18 7.16 3.30
N TYR A 143 10.68 8.31 3.75
CA TYR A 143 11.53 9.45 4.05
C TYR A 143 12.47 9.17 5.23
N PRO A 144 13.68 9.75 5.22
CA PRO A 144 14.55 9.74 6.38
C PRO A 144 13.85 10.30 7.62
N GLY A 145 13.90 9.59 8.74
CA GLY A 145 13.27 9.98 10.00
C GLY A 145 11.75 9.81 10.04
N SER A 146 11.14 9.16 9.03
CA SER A 146 9.71 8.88 9.02
C SER A 146 9.29 7.94 10.16
N ASP A 147 8.10 8.19 10.69
CA ASP A 147 7.35 7.38 11.66
C ASP A 147 6.14 6.69 11.01
N ARG A 148 6.11 6.61 9.66
CA ARG A 148 4.97 6.07 8.91
C ARG A 148 5.33 4.76 8.25
N HIS A 149 4.54 3.73 8.51
CA HIS A 149 4.72 2.44 7.86
C HIS A 149 4.02 2.37 6.50
N PHE A 150 4.67 1.70 5.53
CA PHE A 150 4.02 1.37 4.27
C PHE A 150 3.16 0.12 4.45
N VAL A 151 1.83 0.29 4.38
CA VAL A 151 0.87 -0.82 4.51
C VAL A 151 0.86 -1.67 3.24
N CYS A 152 0.76 -2.98 3.40
CA CYS A 152 0.68 -3.92 2.30
C CYS A 152 -0.59 -3.72 1.46
N HIS A 153 -0.48 -3.75 0.13
CA HIS A 153 -1.63 -3.63 -0.77
C HIS A 153 -2.63 -4.79 -0.66
N SER A 154 -2.18 -5.96 -0.17
CA SER A 154 -3.04 -7.12 0.09
C SER A 154 -3.70 -7.11 1.48
N SER A 155 -3.41 -6.11 2.31
CA SER A 155 -4.04 -5.97 3.63
C SER A 155 -5.42 -5.33 3.52
N THR A 156 -6.26 -5.58 4.51
CA THR A 156 -7.57 -4.94 4.64
C THR A 156 -7.50 -3.81 5.68
N PRO A 157 -8.41 -2.83 5.63
CA PRO A 157 -8.43 -1.75 6.64
C PRO A 157 -8.63 -2.26 8.08
N GLY A 158 -9.30 -3.40 8.27
CA GLY A 158 -9.48 -4.02 9.58
C GLY A 158 -8.28 -4.83 10.09
N ALA A 159 -7.34 -5.15 9.21
CA ALA A 159 -6.12 -5.91 9.51
C ALA A 159 -4.92 -5.40 8.67
N PRO A 160 -4.48 -4.15 8.89
CA PRO A 160 -3.31 -3.61 8.21
C PRO A 160 -2.06 -4.41 8.61
N SER A 161 -1.23 -4.74 7.63
CA SER A 161 0.07 -5.37 7.84
C SER A 161 1.14 -4.53 7.16
N ILE A 162 2.34 -4.47 7.73
CA ILE A 162 3.45 -3.76 7.11
C ILE A 162 3.88 -4.52 5.83
N CYS A 163 4.15 -3.79 4.75
CA CYS A 163 4.56 -4.37 3.48
C CYS A 163 5.96 -5.01 3.59
N ALA A 164 6.06 -6.27 3.16
CA ALA A 164 7.32 -7.00 3.18
C ALA A 164 8.39 -6.38 2.26
N GLY A 165 8.00 -5.99 1.04
CA GLY A 165 8.93 -5.37 0.08
C GLY A 165 9.49 -4.06 0.62
N TRP A 166 8.65 -3.25 1.25
CA TRP A 166 9.07 -2.02 1.91
C TRP A 166 10.02 -2.29 3.08
N MET A 167 9.75 -3.28 3.94
CA MET A 167 10.69 -3.65 5.00
C MET A 167 12.06 -4.06 4.46
N LEU A 168 12.10 -4.77 3.33
CA LEU A 168 13.33 -5.28 2.72
C LEU A 168 14.16 -4.23 1.97
N ARG A 169 13.54 -3.14 1.47
CA ARG A 169 14.18 -2.18 0.56
C ARG A 169 13.86 -0.70 0.81
N GLY A 170 12.73 -0.39 1.43
CA GLY A 170 12.23 0.98 1.62
C GLY A 170 12.21 1.50 3.06
N ALA A 171 12.46 0.65 4.06
CA ALA A 171 12.32 0.99 5.49
C ALA A 171 13.63 1.42 6.17
N ALA A 172 14.76 1.45 5.46
CA ALA A 172 16.07 1.78 6.05
C ALA A 172 16.10 3.18 6.69
N GLY A 173 15.42 4.16 6.09
CA GLY A 173 15.31 5.52 6.62
C GLY A 173 14.20 5.74 7.66
N ASN A 174 13.37 4.72 7.94
CA ASN A 174 12.22 4.86 8.84
C ASN A 174 12.62 4.54 10.29
N ALA A 175 12.68 5.56 11.15
CA ALA A 175 13.24 5.44 12.49
C ALA A 175 12.42 4.49 13.38
N GLU A 176 11.09 4.50 13.25
CA GLU A 176 10.21 3.63 14.03
C GLU A 176 10.37 2.16 13.64
N ALA A 177 10.39 1.83 12.34
CA ALA A 177 10.61 0.47 11.87
C ALA A 177 11.97 -0.08 12.34
N GLN A 178 13.03 0.73 12.30
CA GLN A 178 14.34 0.34 12.81
C GLN A 178 14.34 0.13 14.32
N GLU A 179 13.60 0.93 15.09
CA GLU A 179 13.41 0.72 16.53
C GLU A 179 12.66 -0.59 16.82
N LEU A 180 11.56 -0.84 16.12
CA LEU A 180 10.77 -2.06 16.30
C LEU A 180 11.57 -3.33 15.96
N LEU A 181 12.41 -3.30 14.91
CA LEU A 181 13.34 -4.38 14.58
C LEU A 181 14.37 -4.60 15.70
N ARG A 182 15.01 -3.52 16.19
CA ARG A 182 16.02 -3.61 17.28
C ARG A 182 15.42 -4.10 18.59
N ALA A 183 14.18 -3.71 18.89
CA ALA A 183 13.43 -4.15 20.06
C ALA A 183 12.88 -5.59 19.94
N GLY A 184 13.05 -6.26 18.80
CA GLY A 184 12.50 -7.60 18.55
C GLY A 184 10.98 -7.63 18.45
N ARG A 185 10.35 -6.49 18.18
CA ARG A 185 8.89 -6.31 18.07
C ARG A 185 8.39 -6.37 16.63
N LEU A 186 9.30 -6.38 15.67
CA LEU A 186 9.03 -6.58 14.25
C LEU A 186 10.02 -7.60 13.72
N HIS A 187 9.53 -8.51 12.87
CA HIS A 187 10.37 -9.52 12.23
C HIS A 187 10.73 -9.08 10.82
N MET A 188 11.99 -9.28 10.44
CA MET A 188 12.43 -9.04 9.07
C MET A 188 11.79 -10.10 8.14
N PRO A 189 11.09 -9.69 7.06
CA PRO A 189 10.55 -10.62 6.08
C PRO A 189 11.64 -11.42 5.36
N VAL A 190 11.25 -12.53 4.75
CA VAL A 190 12.12 -13.33 3.88
C VAL A 190 11.85 -12.96 2.43
N LEU A 191 12.92 -12.79 1.66
CA LEU A 191 12.84 -12.68 0.20
C LEU A 191 12.83 -14.09 -0.40
N PRO A 192 11.76 -14.52 -1.09
CA PRO A 192 11.73 -15.83 -1.74
C PRO A 192 12.78 -15.93 -2.85
N GLU A 193 13.28 -17.14 -3.09
CA GLU A 193 14.22 -17.41 -4.18
C GLU A 193 13.64 -17.02 -5.54
N GLY A 194 14.47 -16.42 -6.40
CA GLY A 194 14.06 -15.96 -7.74
C GLY A 194 13.19 -14.70 -7.75
N VAL A 195 12.84 -14.12 -6.60
CA VAL A 195 12.12 -12.84 -6.53
C VAL A 195 13.12 -11.69 -6.41
N GLU A 196 13.11 -10.80 -7.40
CA GLU A 196 13.88 -9.57 -7.38
C GLU A 196 13.01 -8.37 -6.97
N LEU A 197 13.56 -7.50 -6.14
CA LEU A 197 12.92 -6.24 -5.73
C LEU A 197 13.65 -5.04 -6.35
N TYR A 198 12.95 -3.91 -6.46
CA TYR A 198 13.59 -2.61 -6.68
C TYR A 198 14.53 -2.27 -5.53
N ASP A 199 15.58 -1.49 -5.80
CA ASP A 199 16.64 -1.26 -4.80
C ASP A 199 16.19 -0.31 -3.70
N ASP A 200 15.33 0.63 -4.05
CA ASP A 200 14.76 1.64 -3.15
C ASP A 200 13.34 2.04 -3.58
N TYR A 201 12.72 2.92 -2.79
CA TYR A 201 11.37 3.42 -3.04
C TYR A 201 11.25 4.24 -4.32
N ALA A 202 12.24 5.09 -4.61
CA ALA A 202 12.19 6.00 -5.75
C ALA A 202 12.25 5.21 -7.07
N GLN A 203 13.12 4.20 -7.17
CA GLN A 203 13.16 3.29 -8.31
C GLN A 203 11.81 2.60 -8.54
N MET A 204 11.18 2.06 -7.48
CA MET A 204 9.88 1.42 -7.58
C MET A 204 8.80 2.41 -8.07
N ALA A 205 8.76 3.60 -7.48
CA ALA A 205 7.77 4.63 -7.81
C ALA A 205 7.90 5.09 -9.28
N ILE A 206 9.13 5.34 -9.73
CA ILE A 206 9.43 5.74 -11.11
C ILE A 206 9.03 4.63 -12.10
N ALA A 207 9.34 3.38 -11.79
CA ALA A 207 8.94 2.25 -12.63
C ALA A 207 7.41 2.12 -12.75
N ASN A 208 6.66 2.61 -11.77
CA ASN A 208 5.19 2.65 -11.78
C ASN A 208 4.61 4.00 -12.23
N GLY A 209 5.42 4.85 -12.88
CA GLY A 209 4.96 6.05 -13.58
C GLY A 209 4.97 7.34 -12.76
N VAL A 210 5.62 7.38 -11.60
CA VAL A 210 5.96 8.66 -10.95
C VAL A 210 7.07 9.35 -11.74
N ASP A 211 6.94 10.67 -11.95
CA ASP A 211 7.97 11.46 -12.61
C ASP A 211 9.26 11.42 -11.75
N PRO A 212 10.44 11.13 -12.30
CA PRO A 212 11.70 11.20 -11.54
C PRO A 212 11.96 12.56 -10.88
N ALA A 213 11.42 13.65 -11.43
CA ALA A 213 11.52 15.00 -10.86
C ALA A 213 10.36 15.33 -9.90
N ASP A 214 9.49 14.36 -9.57
CA ASP A 214 8.35 14.58 -8.68
C ASP A 214 8.82 15.04 -7.29
N PRO A 215 8.27 16.15 -6.75
CA PRO A 215 8.65 16.65 -5.43
C PRO A 215 8.46 15.63 -4.31
N ALA A 216 7.56 14.64 -4.47
CA ALA A 216 7.39 13.58 -3.49
C ALA A 216 8.62 12.67 -3.37
N LEU A 217 9.47 12.58 -4.40
CA LEU A 217 10.69 11.77 -4.40
C LEU A 217 11.93 12.54 -3.94
N ALA A 218 11.91 13.88 -3.95
CA ALA A 218 13.06 14.71 -3.60
C ALA A 218 13.74 14.33 -2.26
N PRO A 219 13.00 14.02 -1.16
CA PRO A 219 13.63 13.62 0.10
C PRO A 219 14.33 12.24 0.08
N LEU A 220 14.08 11.42 -0.95
CA LEU A 220 14.60 10.06 -1.07
C LEU A 220 15.94 9.98 -1.79
N HIS A 221 16.30 11.02 -2.56
CA HIS A 221 17.54 11.04 -3.32
C HIS A 221 18.80 11.35 -2.48
N GLY A 222 18.63 11.49 -1.16
CA GLY A 222 19.64 12.10 -0.29
C GLY A 222 19.78 13.58 -0.61
N SER A 223 20.02 14.41 0.39
CA SER A 223 20.57 15.74 0.10
C SER A 223 21.87 15.52 -0.69
N ALA A 224 21.92 15.97 -1.94
CA ALA A 224 23.09 15.90 -2.82
C ALA A 224 24.38 16.48 -2.18
N GLU A 225 24.28 17.13 -1.02
CA GLU A 225 25.40 17.58 -0.18
C GLU A 225 26.35 16.46 0.29
N GLN A 226 25.99 15.17 0.21
CA GLN A 226 26.91 14.08 0.56
C GLN A 226 27.90 13.71 -0.56
N ASP A 227 27.61 14.03 -1.82
CA ASP A 227 28.55 13.80 -2.93
C ASP A 227 29.61 14.93 -3.05
N GLU A 228 29.33 16.13 -2.52
CA GLU A 228 30.32 17.22 -2.50
C GLU A 228 31.44 16.96 -1.47
N PHE A 229 31.16 16.18 -0.42
CA PHE A 229 32.14 15.83 0.61
C PHE A 229 33.18 14.79 0.14
N VAL A 230 32.80 13.91 -0.80
CA VAL A 230 33.76 12.97 -1.43
C VAL A 230 34.70 13.71 -2.39
N SER A 231 34.20 14.73 -3.09
CA SER A 231 35.01 15.58 -3.97
C SER A 231 36.08 16.40 -3.20
N LEU A 232 35.77 16.88 -1.99
CA LEU A 232 36.73 17.59 -1.14
C LEU A 232 37.84 16.68 -0.57
N ILE A 233 37.55 15.40 -0.32
CA ILE A 233 38.57 14.45 0.16
C ILE A 233 39.53 14.05 -0.98
N GLU A 234 39.05 13.90 -2.22
CA GLU A 234 39.91 13.65 -3.39
C GLU A 234 40.81 14.86 -3.74
N ILE A 235 40.33 16.09 -3.51
CA ILE A 235 41.15 17.30 -3.68
C ILE A 235 42.26 17.39 -2.62
N CYS A 236 42.02 16.96 -1.38
CA CYS A 236 43.04 16.91 -0.34
C CYS A 236 44.07 15.78 -0.53
N ALA A 237 43.69 14.67 -1.16
CA ALA A 237 44.60 13.55 -1.46
C ALA A 237 45.54 13.81 -2.65
N SER A 238 45.30 14.87 -3.43
CA SER A 238 46.09 15.22 -4.61
C SER A 238 47.15 16.31 -4.36
N GLN A 239 47.29 16.81 -3.13
CA GLN A 239 48.41 17.68 -2.78
C GLN A 239 49.62 16.82 -2.42
N GLU A 240 50.48 16.58 -3.41
CA GLU A 240 51.79 15.96 -3.23
C GLU A 240 52.55 16.66 -2.10
N LEU A 241 52.87 15.90 -1.05
CA LEU A 241 53.77 16.35 0.00
C LEU A 241 55.14 16.62 -0.64
N PRO A 242 55.77 17.78 -0.40
CA PRO A 242 57.07 18.10 -0.98
C PRO A 242 58.11 17.07 -0.51
N GLU A 243 58.90 16.56 -1.47
CA GLU A 243 59.99 15.62 -1.21
C GLU A 243 60.96 16.18 -0.15
N PRO A 244 61.35 15.38 0.85
CA PRO A 244 62.33 15.81 1.84
C PRO A 244 63.69 16.00 1.16
N GLN A 245 64.23 17.22 1.22
CA GLN A 245 65.59 17.49 0.77
C GLN A 245 66.57 16.73 1.66
N ALA A 246 67.38 15.87 1.04
CA ALA A 246 68.46 15.14 1.69
C ALA A 246 69.61 16.09 2.10
N PRO A 247 70.33 15.78 3.18
CA PRO A 247 71.35 16.66 3.78
C PRO A 247 72.62 16.83 2.94
#